data_AF-A0A971NNK5-F1
#
_entry.id   AF-A0A971NNK5-F1
#
_cell.length_a   1.000
_cell.length_b   1.000
_cell.length_c   1.000
_cell.angle_alpha   90.00
_cell.angle_beta   90.00
_cell.angle_gamma   90.00
#
_symmetry.space_group_name_H-M   'P 1'
#
loop_
_entity.id
_entity.type
_entity.pdbx_description
1 polymer ?
#
loop_
_entity_poly.entity_id
_entity_poly.type
_entity_poly.pdbx_seq_one_letter_code
_entity_poly.pdbx_strand_id
1 'polypeptide(L)'
;MIYIEYMEHDRSIPAELLADRGEKVPWPDEEGFSDDHPMAVLGRTLRLGPHPPYLTIWRCRTFEKLEEWEAYFKARKSLHAAASQNAIHLCQAGCYSEVLSGPPIEGGIQYIEFFKHDASRPEKLTALRFSKRAHMYENGVLNVVLCRMGPLGPEPGGLAIWTFERHGDVERIVLDHQWQKSLNIVRSGLYRKLGDEP
;
A
#
# COMPACT_ATOMS: atom_id res chain seq x y z
N MET A 1 -11.12 4.08 -6.62
CA MET A 1 -10.94 3.59 -5.24
C MET A 1 -9.65 2.81 -5.16
N ILE A 2 -8.97 2.82 -4.02
CA ILE A 2 -7.85 1.92 -3.75
C ILE A 2 -8.28 0.89 -2.71
N TYR A 3 -8.08 -0.40 -3.01
CA TYR A 3 -8.28 -1.50 -2.07
C TYR A 3 -6.91 -2.00 -1.58
N ILE A 4 -6.74 -2.11 -0.26
CA ILE A 4 -5.49 -2.55 0.35
C ILE A 4 -5.75 -3.76 1.23
N GLU A 5 -4.98 -4.82 1.03
CA GLU A 5 -4.92 -5.99 1.91
C GLU A 5 -3.64 -5.95 2.73
N TYR A 6 -3.78 -6.13 4.03
CA TYR A 6 -2.67 -6.21 4.97
C TYR A 6 -2.46 -7.67 5.35
N MET A 7 -1.25 -8.16 5.10
CA MET A 7 -0.97 -9.59 5.12
C MET A 7 0.19 -9.92 6.05
N GLU A 8 0.12 -11.10 6.63
CA GLU A 8 1.22 -11.76 7.31
C GLU A 8 1.60 -13.01 6.52
N HIS A 9 2.89 -13.30 6.48
CA HIS A 9 3.37 -14.57 5.99
C HIS A 9 3.43 -15.58 7.13
N ASP A 10 3.07 -16.83 6.86
CA ASP A 10 3.37 -17.91 7.80
C ASP A 10 4.89 -18.07 7.91
N ARG A 11 5.41 -17.85 9.13
CA ARG A 11 6.85 -17.94 9.42
C ARG A 11 7.44 -19.33 9.23
N SER A 12 6.59 -20.37 9.14
CA SER A 12 7.03 -21.74 8.87
C SER A 12 7.34 -21.97 7.39
N ILE A 13 7.00 -21.03 6.51
CA ILE A 13 7.33 -21.09 5.09
C ILE A 13 8.55 -20.20 4.81
N PRO A 14 9.54 -20.68 4.03
CA PRO A 14 10.67 -19.87 3.58
C PRO A 14 10.21 -18.73 2.65
N ALA A 15 10.76 -17.53 2.85
CA ALA A 15 10.40 -16.33 2.06
C ALA A 15 10.75 -16.49 0.56
N GLU A 16 11.73 -17.33 0.25
CA GLU A 16 12.16 -17.69 -1.11
C GLU A 16 11.02 -18.35 -1.90
N LEU A 17 10.07 -19.04 -1.23
CA LEU A 17 8.89 -19.61 -1.88
C LEU A 17 7.82 -18.56 -2.22
N LEU A 18 7.92 -17.36 -1.65
CA LEU A 18 7.07 -16.22 -1.99
C LEU A 18 7.68 -15.32 -3.06
N ALA A 19 9.01 -15.18 -3.11
CA ALA A 19 9.72 -14.31 -4.05
C ALA A 19 9.39 -14.66 -5.52
N ASP A 20 9.32 -15.96 -5.85
CA ASP A 20 8.96 -16.49 -7.17
C ASP A 20 7.51 -16.14 -7.60
N ARG A 21 6.67 -15.65 -6.67
CA ARG A 21 5.28 -15.24 -6.94
C ARG A 21 5.14 -13.73 -7.17
N GLY A 22 6.13 -12.92 -6.78
CA GLY A 22 6.10 -11.46 -6.91
C GLY A 22 6.16 -10.98 -8.36
N GLU A 23 6.88 -11.71 -9.23
CA GLU A 23 7.04 -11.37 -10.65
C GLU A 23 5.86 -11.82 -11.53
N LYS A 24 4.97 -12.70 -11.03
CA LYS A 24 3.97 -13.39 -11.86
C LYS A 24 2.59 -13.39 -11.22
N VAL A 25 1.96 -12.23 -11.18
CA VAL A 25 0.49 -12.19 -11.22
C VAL A 25 0.03 -11.45 -12.48
N PRO A 26 0.17 -12.07 -13.68
CA PRO A 26 -0.58 -11.60 -14.83
C PRO A 26 -2.05 -11.96 -14.56
N TRP A 27 -2.86 -10.96 -14.20
CA TRP A 27 -4.31 -11.08 -14.33
C TRP A 27 -4.68 -10.87 -15.80
N PRO A 28 -5.73 -11.54 -16.29
CA PRO A 28 -6.08 -11.53 -17.69
C PRO A 28 -6.63 -10.15 -18.01
N ASP A 29 -5.78 -9.32 -18.59
CA ASP A 29 -6.05 -8.24 -19.56
C ASP A 29 -4.68 -7.69 -19.98
N GLU A 30 -3.85 -8.58 -20.56
CA GLU A 30 -2.66 -8.18 -21.32
C GLU A 30 -3.11 -7.62 -22.67
N GLU A 31 -3.85 -6.50 -22.65
CA GLU A 31 -3.99 -5.58 -23.79
C GLU A 31 -4.66 -4.27 -23.29
N GLY A 32 -3.82 -3.29 -22.93
CA GLY A 32 -4.25 -1.97 -22.48
C GLY A 32 -4.43 -1.88 -20.96
N PHE A 33 -3.90 -0.82 -20.36
CA PHE A 33 -4.07 -0.55 -18.93
C PHE A 33 -5.56 -0.54 -18.57
N SER A 34 -6.04 -1.62 -17.96
CA SER A 34 -7.35 -1.63 -17.31
C SER A 34 -7.34 -0.59 -16.19
N ASP A 35 -8.45 0.13 -16.03
CA ASP A 35 -8.65 1.04 -14.90
C ASP A 35 -8.53 0.30 -13.55
N ASP A 36 -8.77 -1.03 -13.55
CA ASP A 36 -8.55 -1.94 -12.44
C ASP A 36 -7.20 -2.66 -12.59
N HIS A 37 -6.23 -2.36 -11.73
CA HIS A 37 -4.89 -2.97 -11.80
C HIS A 37 -4.17 -3.00 -10.45
N PRO A 38 -3.24 -3.97 -10.24
CA PRO A 38 -2.36 -3.94 -9.09
C PRO A 38 -1.44 -2.72 -9.18
N MET A 39 -1.34 -1.97 -8.09
CA MET A 39 -0.40 -0.84 -7.98
C MET A 39 0.95 -1.30 -7.42
N ALA A 40 0.94 -2.11 -6.37
CA ALA A 40 2.14 -2.67 -5.76
C ALA A 40 1.81 -3.81 -4.77
N VAL A 41 2.77 -4.73 -4.60
CA VAL A 41 2.85 -5.62 -3.43
C VAL A 41 4.10 -5.21 -2.66
N LEU A 42 3.92 -4.72 -1.44
CA LEU A 42 4.97 -4.14 -0.63
C LEU A 42 5.20 -4.97 0.63
N GLY A 43 6.46 -5.19 0.98
CA GLY A 43 6.86 -5.86 2.21
C GLY A 43 7.83 -5.01 3.01
N ARG A 44 7.69 -5.07 4.34
CA ARG A 44 8.46 -4.26 5.29
C ARG A 44 9.92 -4.69 5.29
N THR A 45 10.80 -3.81 4.83
CA THR A 45 12.24 -4.06 4.83
C THR A 45 12.88 -3.79 6.18
N LEU A 46 13.87 -4.60 6.57
CA LEU A 46 14.62 -4.48 7.83
C LEU A 46 13.74 -4.45 9.09
N ARG A 47 12.50 -4.96 8.99
CA ARG A 47 11.48 -4.91 10.06
C ARG A 47 11.13 -3.48 10.53
N LEU A 48 11.43 -2.46 9.74
CA LEU A 48 11.18 -1.05 10.07
C LEU A 48 9.75 -0.66 9.67
N GLY A 49 8.83 -0.62 10.64
CA GLY A 49 7.45 -0.21 10.39
C GLY A 49 6.42 -1.02 11.17
N PRO A 50 5.13 -0.64 11.07
CA PRO A 50 4.06 -1.32 11.78
C PRO A 50 3.79 -2.73 11.25
N HIS A 51 3.10 -3.53 12.05
CA HIS A 51 2.40 -4.73 11.59
C HIS A 51 1.01 -4.36 11.03
N PRO A 52 0.47 -5.11 10.05
CA PRO A 52 1.09 -6.25 9.33
C PRO A 52 2.25 -5.87 8.40
N PRO A 53 3.20 -6.78 8.13
CA PRO A 53 4.43 -6.49 7.39
C PRO A 53 4.24 -6.34 5.87
N TYR A 54 3.18 -6.89 5.30
CA TYR A 54 2.94 -6.82 3.85
C TYR A 54 1.65 -6.07 3.51
N LEU A 55 1.65 -5.39 2.37
CA LEU A 55 0.50 -4.70 1.79
C LEU A 55 0.37 -5.10 0.31
N THR A 56 -0.82 -5.50 -0.10
CA THR A 56 -1.19 -5.56 -1.53
C THR A 56 -2.11 -4.41 -1.84
N ILE A 57 -1.76 -3.60 -2.83
CA ILE A 57 -2.45 -2.35 -3.18
C ILE A 57 -3.02 -2.50 -4.58
N TRP A 58 -4.34 -2.34 -4.71
CA TRP A 58 -5.08 -2.43 -5.95
C TRP A 58 -5.80 -1.13 -6.25
N ARG A 59 -5.73 -0.68 -7.50
CA ARG A 59 -6.67 0.31 -8.00
C ARG A 59 -7.91 -0.41 -8.50
N CYS A 60 -9.06 0.05 -8.02
CA CYS A 60 -10.37 -0.43 -8.43
C CYS A 60 -11.23 0.76 -8.83
N ARG A 61 -11.84 0.73 -10.01
CA ARG A 61 -12.70 1.78 -10.54
C ARG A 61 -13.91 2.00 -9.64
N THR A 62 -14.57 0.91 -9.26
CA THR A 62 -15.78 0.90 -8.41
C THR A 62 -15.76 -0.27 -7.43
N PHE A 63 -16.74 -0.29 -6.52
CA PHE A 63 -16.99 -1.43 -5.63
C PHE A 63 -17.46 -2.68 -6.37
N GLU A 64 -18.01 -2.56 -7.58
CA GLU A 64 -18.46 -3.70 -8.39
C GLU A 64 -17.31 -4.67 -8.68
N LYS A 65 -16.06 -4.16 -8.73
CA LYS A 65 -14.88 -5.01 -8.88
C LYS A 65 -14.72 -6.01 -7.74
N LEU A 66 -15.12 -5.65 -6.52
CA LEU A 66 -15.09 -6.57 -5.39
C LEU A 66 -16.14 -7.67 -5.52
N GLU A 67 -17.28 -7.41 -6.17
CA GLU A 67 -18.30 -8.42 -6.46
C GLU A 67 -17.77 -9.44 -7.49
N GLU A 68 -17.09 -8.97 -8.54
CA GLU A 68 -16.42 -9.83 -9.52
C GLU A 68 -15.39 -10.75 -8.84
N TRP A 69 -14.57 -10.20 -7.95
CA TRP A 69 -13.59 -10.97 -7.19
C TRP A 69 -14.27 -12.00 -6.28
N GLU A 70 -15.33 -11.62 -5.56
CA GLU A 70 -16.08 -12.55 -4.72
C GLU A 70 -16.67 -13.70 -5.55
N ALA A 71 -17.25 -13.40 -6.72
CA ALA A 71 -17.77 -14.41 -7.66
C ALA A 71 -16.65 -15.33 -8.17
N TYR A 72 -15.50 -14.77 -8.55
CA TYR A 72 -14.32 -15.51 -8.99
C TYR A 72 -13.85 -16.50 -7.92
N PHE A 73 -13.70 -16.04 -6.67
CA PHE A 73 -13.24 -16.87 -5.55
C PHE A 73 -14.27 -17.93 -5.16
N LYS A 74 -15.56 -17.59 -5.16
CA LYS A 74 -16.65 -18.57 -4.92
C LYS A 74 -16.64 -19.70 -5.95
N ALA A 75 -16.42 -19.38 -7.22
CA ALA A 75 -16.35 -20.38 -8.29
C ALA A 75 -15.13 -21.32 -8.19
N ARG A 76 -14.08 -20.92 -7.47
CA ARG A 76 -12.79 -21.65 -7.36
C ARG A 76 -12.46 -22.07 -5.93
N LYS A 77 -13.49 -22.25 -5.10
CA LYS A 77 -13.38 -22.50 -3.65
C LYS A 77 -12.39 -23.61 -3.28
N SER A 78 -12.30 -24.69 -4.06
CA SER A 78 -11.39 -25.82 -3.80
C SER A 78 -9.91 -25.49 -4.06
N LEU A 79 -9.60 -24.66 -5.07
CA LEU A 79 -8.24 -24.20 -5.37
C LEU A 79 -7.78 -23.12 -4.37
N HIS A 80 -8.67 -22.20 -4.01
CA HIS A 80 -8.35 -21.14 -3.05
C HIS A 80 -8.14 -21.65 -1.63
N ALA A 81 -8.93 -22.63 -1.18
CA ALA A 81 -8.73 -23.22 0.15
C ALA A 81 -7.31 -23.79 0.31
N ALA A 82 -6.75 -24.45 -0.72
CA ALA A 82 -5.41 -25.03 -0.65
C ALA A 82 -4.27 -23.99 -0.72
N ALA A 83 -4.47 -22.87 -1.44
CA ALA A 83 -3.46 -21.83 -1.63
C ALA A 83 -3.46 -20.78 -0.49
N SER A 84 -4.64 -20.41 0.02
CA SER A 84 -4.81 -19.39 1.06
C SER A 84 -4.58 -19.93 2.48
N GLN A 85 -4.79 -21.23 2.72
CA GLN A 85 -4.61 -21.80 4.07
C GLN A 85 -3.15 -21.98 4.49
N ASN A 86 -2.21 -22.00 3.55
CA ASN A 86 -0.86 -22.45 3.86
C ASN A 86 0.21 -21.37 3.83
N ALA A 87 0.09 -20.28 3.04
CA ALA A 87 1.20 -19.33 2.87
C ALA A 87 0.96 -17.90 3.37
N ILE A 88 -0.21 -17.32 3.11
CA ILE A 88 -0.45 -15.89 3.34
C ILE A 88 -1.70 -15.73 4.20
N HIS A 89 -1.54 -15.15 5.37
CA HIS A 89 -2.62 -14.81 6.28
C HIS A 89 -3.07 -13.37 6.01
N LEU A 90 -4.24 -13.20 5.40
CA LEU A 90 -4.88 -11.89 5.24
C LEU A 90 -5.44 -11.44 6.59
N CYS A 91 -4.80 -10.46 7.22
CA CYS A 91 -5.15 -10.02 8.57
C CYS A 91 -6.23 -8.94 8.56
N GLN A 92 -6.13 -7.99 7.63
CA GLN A 92 -7.02 -6.84 7.52
C GLN A 92 -7.12 -6.39 6.06
N ALA A 93 -8.18 -5.65 5.72
CA ALA A 93 -8.29 -4.96 4.44
C ALA A 93 -8.99 -3.61 4.61
N GLY A 94 -8.83 -2.71 3.64
CA GLY A 94 -9.48 -1.40 3.64
C GLY A 94 -9.70 -0.83 2.25
N CYS A 95 -10.69 0.05 2.15
CA CYS A 95 -11.05 0.80 0.95
C CYS A 95 -10.72 2.29 1.18
N TYR A 96 -10.04 2.90 0.21
CA TYR A 96 -9.50 4.25 0.32
C TYR A 96 -9.85 5.09 -0.90
N SER A 97 -10.16 6.36 -0.65
CA SER A 97 -10.19 7.42 -1.64
C SER A 97 -8.75 7.81 -1.98
N GLU A 98 -8.47 7.97 -3.27
CA GLU A 98 -7.23 8.59 -3.72
C GLU A 98 -7.37 10.10 -3.65
N VAL A 99 -6.67 10.71 -2.70
CA VAL A 99 -6.74 12.14 -2.42
C VAL A 99 -5.68 12.91 -3.21
N LEU A 100 -4.57 12.26 -3.52
CA LEU A 100 -3.51 12.77 -4.38
C LEU A 100 -2.91 11.59 -5.15
N SER A 101 -2.84 11.73 -6.47
CA SER A 101 -2.10 10.80 -7.34
C SER A 101 -0.79 11.44 -7.76
N GLY A 102 0.29 10.67 -7.68
CA GLY A 102 1.61 10.98 -8.21
C GLY A 102 2.06 9.90 -9.19
N PRO A 103 3.37 9.83 -9.47
CA PRO A 103 3.96 8.78 -10.31
C PRO A 103 3.74 7.37 -9.74
N PRO A 104 3.72 6.32 -10.61
CA PRO A 104 3.60 4.92 -10.18
C PRO A 104 4.59 4.51 -9.10
N ILE A 105 4.22 3.50 -8.30
CA ILE A 105 5.12 2.92 -7.30
C ILE A 105 6.10 1.99 -8.02
N GLU A 106 7.30 2.49 -8.29
CA GLU A 106 8.38 1.77 -8.96
C GLU A 106 9.32 1.08 -7.94
N GLY A 107 10.49 0.62 -8.40
CA GLY A 107 11.52 0.06 -7.52
C GLY A 107 12.06 1.09 -6.51
N GLY A 108 12.94 0.65 -5.62
CA GLY A 108 13.54 1.49 -4.58
C GLY A 108 12.95 1.22 -3.20
N ILE A 109 12.93 2.24 -2.35
CA ILE A 109 12.46 2.15 -0.96
C ILE A 109 11.18 2.94 -0.84
N GLN A 110 10.12 2.25 -0.47
CA GLN A 110 8.83 2.85 -0.17
C GLN A 110 8.79 3.28 1.30
N TYR A 111 8.78 4.59 1.55
CA TYR A 111 8.48 5.15 2.86
C TYR A 111 6.99 5.41 2.97
N ILE A 112 6.32 4.65 3.84
CA ILE A 112 4.88 4.76 4.04
C ILE A 112 4.61 5.46 5.36
N GLU A 113 3.84 6.55 5.32
CA GLU A 113 3.38 7.30 6.47
C GLU A 113 1.91 7.03 6.72
N PHE A 114 1.56 6.57 7.92
CA PHE A 114 0.19 6.39 8.36
C PHE A 114 -0.21 7.55 9.26
N PHE A 115 -1.29 8.24 8.91
CA PHE A 115 -1.74 9.45 9.61
C PHE A 115 -3.21 9.37 10.00
N LYS A 116 -3.59 10.15 11.03
CA LYS A 116 -5.00 10.25 11.42
C LYS A 116 -5.77 11.01 10.34
N HIS A 117 -6.68 10.30 9.68
CA HIS A 117 -7.63 10.91 8.77
C HIS A 117 -8.86 11.41 9.55
N ASP A 118 -9.14 12.71 9.45
CA ASP A 118 -10.32 13.35 10.02
C ASP A 118 -11.35 13.54 8.91
N ALA A 119 -12.37 12.67 8.88
CA ALA A 119 -13.42 12.69 7.86
C ALA A 119 -14.27 13.97 7.89
N SER A 120 -14.19 14.78 8.96
CA SER A 120 -14.84 16.10 8.99
C SER A 120 -14.10 17.17 8.17
N ARG A 121 -12.84 16.90 7.77
CA ARG A 121 -12.04 17.82 6.97
C ARG A 121 -12.08 17.47 5.49
N PRO A 122 -12.17 18.47 4.60
CA PRO A 122 -12.08 18.24 3.16
C PRO A 122 -10.77 17.58 2.77
N GLU A 123 -10.84 16.46 2.04
CA GLU A 123 -9.68 15.72 1.52
C GLU A 123 -8.74 16.63 0.69
N LYS A 124 -9.29 17.62 -0.02
CA LYS A 124 -8.52 18.61 -0.78
C LYS A 124 -7.47 19.37 0.07
N LEU A 125 -7.73 19.57 1.35
CA LEU A 125 -6.75 20.19 2.26
C LEU A 125 -5.59 19.23 2.58
N THR A 126 -5.89 17.94 2.73
CA THR A 126 -4.88 16.88 2.89
C THR A 126 -4.02 16.81 1.64
N ALA A 127 -4.64 16.76 0.45
CA ALA A 127 -3.94 16.80 -0.83
C ALA A 127 -2.99 17.99 -0.92
N LEU A 128 -3.51 19.21 -0.68
CA LEU A 128 -2.72 20.44 -0.75
C LEU A 128 -1.51 20.43 0.19
N ARG A 129 -1.66 19.93 1.41
CA ARG A 129 -0.58 19.86 2.39
C ARG A 129 0.50 18.88 1.96
N PHE A 130 0.12 17.69 1.48
CA PHE A 130 1.07 16.71 0.97
C PHE A 130 1.74 17.17 -0.33
N SER A 131 1.00 17.81 -1.26
CA SER A 131 1.60 18.44 -2.44
C SER A 131 2.64 19.48 -2.04
N LYS A 132 2.32 20.38 -1.10
CA LYS A 132 3.28 21.38 -0.61
C LYS A 132 4.52 20.73 0.00
N ARG A 133 4.32 19.66 0.78
CA ARG A 133 5.41 18.90 1.39
C ARG A 133 6.29 18.19 0.35
N ALA A 134 5.71 17.67 -0.73
CA ALA A 134 6.46 16.98 -1.79
C ALA A 134 7.54 17.85 -2.43
N HIS A 135 7.27 19.15 -2.61
CA HIS A 135 8.24 20.10 -3.15
C HIS A 135 9.47 20.33 -2.25
N MET A 136 9.46 19.84 -1.01
CA MET A 136 10.57 20.02 -0.06
C MET A 136 11.61 18.88 -0.13
N TYR A 137 11.28 17.76 -0.77
CA TYR A 137 12.13 16.56 -0.80
C TYR A 137 12.44 16.18 -2.25
N GLU A 138 13.51 16.77 -2.80
CA GLU A 138 13.91 16.59 -4.20
C GLU A 138 14.25 15.12 -4.55
N ASN A 139 14.74 14.34 -3.57
CA ASN A 139 15.09 12.93 -3.75
C ASN A 139 13.93 11.97 -3.42
N GLY A 140 12.74 12.49 -3.13
CA GLY A 140 11.57 11.71 -2.72
C GLY A 140 10.38 11.97 -3.64
N VAL A 141 9.82 10.90 -4.20
CA VAL A 141 8.61 10.98 -5.03
C VAL A 141 7.40 10.65 -4.18
N LEU A 142 6.45 11.57 -4.05
CA LEU A 142 5.15 11.26 -3.47
C LEU A 142 4.30 10.51 -4.50
N ASN A 143 4.13 9.20 -4.31
CA ASN A 143 3.39 8.35 -5.26
C ASN A 143 1.88 8.48 -5.09
N VAL A 144 1.39 8.43 -3.85
CA VAL A 144 -0.05 8.50 -3.58
C VAL A 144 -0.34 8.94 -2.15
N VAL A 145 -1.46 9.65 -1.96
CA VAL A 145 -2.07 9.92 -0.65
C VAL A 145 -3.49 9.39 -0.63
N LEU A 146 -3.79 8.59 0.39
CA LEU A 146 -5.02 7.85 0.56
C LEU A 146 -5.72 8.23 1.85
N CYS A 147 -7.05 8.33 1.81
CA CYS A 147 -7.91 8.52 2.97
C CYS A 147 -9.00 7.43 2.97
N ARG A 148 -9.21 6.79 4.12
CA ARG A 148 -10.15 5.66 4.25
C ARG A 148 -11.58 6.10 3.92
N MET A 149 -12.26 5.29 3.13
CA MET A 149 -13.67 5.49 2.81
C MET A 149 -14.55 5.06 4.00
N GLY A 150 -15.02 6.02 4.79
CA GLY A 150 -15.85 5.75 5.96
C GLY A 150 -15.15 4.82 6.97
N PRO A 151 -15.83 3.77 7.48
CA PRO A 151 -15.25 2.81 8.42
C PRO A 151 -14.52 1.63 7.74
N LEU A 152 -14.36 1.63 6.41
CA LEU A 152 -13.85 0.48 5.65
C LEU A 152 -12.32 0.41 5.66
N GLY A 153 -11.72 0.02 6.78
CA GLY A 153 -10.27 -0.18 6.89
C GLY A 153 -9.66 0.10 8.26
N PRO A 154 -8.39 -0.29 8.48
CA PRO A 154 -7.73 -0.17 9.78
C PRO A 154 -7.43 1.28 10.18
N GLU A 155 -7.13 1.47 11.48
CA GLU A 155 -6.52 2.70 12.00
C GLU A 155 -4.99 2.65 11.90
N PRO A 156 -4.31 3.78 11.61
CA PRO A 156 -4.86 5.08 11.20
C PRO A 156 -5.49 5.06 9.80
N GLY A 157 -6.57 5.81 9.61
CA GLY A 157 -7.32 5.85 8.35
C GLY A 157 -6.68 6.61 7.18
N GLY A 158 -5.49 7.18 7.33
CA GLY A 158 -4.76 7.88 6.26
C GLY A 158 -3.42 7.23 5.96
N LEU A 159 -3.01 7.23 4.69
CA LEU A 159 -1.74 6.65 4.24
C LEU A 159 -1.13 7.49 3.11
N ALA A 160 0.16 7.80 3.20
CA ALA A 160 0.93 8.41 2.12
C ALA A 160 2.13 7.52 1.77
N ILE A 161 2.33 7.27 0.48
CA ILE A 161 3.43 6.43 -0.03
C ILE A 161 4.41 7.33 -0.78
N TRP A 162 5.66 7.26 -0.35
CA TRP A 162 6.79 7.91 -0.98
C TRP A 162 7.77 6.88 -1.51
N THR A 163 8.43 7.16 -2.63
CA THR A 163 9.52 6.34 -3.16
C THR A 163 10.83 7.13 -3.12
N PHE A 164 11.87 6.48 -2.61
CA PHE A 164 13.24 6.98 -2.54
C PHE A 164 14.18 5.96 -3.16
N GLU A 165 15.26 6.43 -3.77
CA GLU A 165 16.27 5.53 -4.37
C GLU A 165 17.09 4.81 -3.30
N ARG A 166 17.50 5.52 -2.23
CA ARG A 166 18.41 5.00 -1.20
C ARG A 166 17.92 5.30 0.20
N HIS A 167 18.32 4.47 1.17
CA HIS A 167 17.91 4.61 2.58
C HIS A 167 18.31 5.97 3.16
N GLY A 168 19.48 6.49 2.79
CA GLY A 168 19.94 7.80 3.25
C GLY A 168 19.08 8.97 2.78
N ASP A 169 18.41 8.84 1.62
CA ASP A 169 17.52 9.89 1.11
C ASP A 169 16.22 9.98 1.94
N VAL A 170 15.86 8.92 2.67
CA VAL A 170 14.68 8.86 3.55
C VAL A 170 14.91 9.60 4.87
N GLU A 171 16.16 9.77 5.31
CA GLU A 171 16.49 10.35 6.61
C GLU A 171 15.85 11.72 6.82
N ARG A 172 15.94 12.58 5.79
CA ARG A 172 15.41 13.95 5.86
C ARG A 172 13.90 13.99 6.10
N ILE A 173 13.12 13.12 5.45
CA ILE A 173 11.67 13.09 5.62
C ILE A 173 11.26 12.48 6.97
N VAL A 174 12.02 11.50 7.46
CA VAL A 174 11.81 10.83 8.75
C VAL A 174 12.14 11.74 9.94
N LEU A 175 13.10 12.63 9.81
CA LEU A 175 13.47 13.58 10.87
C LEU A 175 12.62 14.87 10.87
N ASP A 176 11.68 14.99 9.94
CA ASP A 176 10.85 16.19 9.80
C ASP A 176 9.65 16.21 10.77
N HIS A 177 9.95 16.48 12.05
CA HIS A 177 8.95 16.49 13.12
C HIS A 177 7.87 17.55 12.95
N GLN A 178 8.14 18.64 12.23
CA GLN A 178 7.16 19.69 11.99
C GLN A 178 6.04 19.16 11.09
N TRP A 179 6.39 18.50 9.98
CA TRP A 179 5.40 17.90 9.10
C TRP A 179 4.67 16.73 9.74
N GLN A 180 5.38 15.88 10.51
CA GLN A 180 4.77 14.78 11.26
C GLN A 180 3.63 15.26 12.17
N LYS A 181 3.88 16.32 12.95
CA LYS A 181 2.85 16.94 13.80
C LYS A 181 1.74 17.59 12.98
N SER A 182 2.09 18.35 11.95
CA SER A 182 1.12 19.09 11.12
C SER A 182 0.13 18.16 10.40
N LEU A 183 0.60 17.00 9.95
CA LEU A 183 -0.17 16.00 9.21
C LEU A 183 -0.76 14.90 10.09
N ASN A 184 -0.51 14.93 11.41
CA ASN A 184 -0.89 13.88 12.35
C ASN A 184 -0.38 12.49 11.93
N ILE A 185 0.87 12.41 11.46
CA ILE A 185 1.54 11.14 11.17
C ILE A 185 1.77 10.42 12.50
N VAL A 186 1.24 9.21 12.63
CA VAL A 186 1.25 8.42 13.88
C VAL A 186 2.33 7.35 13.84
N ARG A 187 2.54 6.76 12.67
CA ARG A 187 3.51 5.68 12.46
C ARG A 187 3.98 5.72 11.01
N SER A 188 5.17 5.20 10.77
CA SER A 188 5.71 5.05 9.42
C SER A 188 6.53 3.76 9.32
N GLY A 189 6.75 3.30 8.10
CA GLY A 189 7.60 2.14 7.84
C GLY A 189 8.36 2.27 6.53
N LEU A 190 9.40 1.45 6.38
CA LEU A 190 10.14 1.27 5.16
C LEU A 190 9.74 -0.06 4.54
N TYR A 191 9.48 -0.01 3.25
CA TYR A 191 8.99 -1.12 2.47
C TYR A 191 9.80 -1.22 1.17
N ARG A 192 9.73 -2.39 0.56
CA ARG A 192 10.20 -2.66 -0.79
C ARG A 192 9.15 -3.47 -1.52
N LYS A 193 9.25 -3.56 -2.84
CA LYS A 193 8.46 -4.54 -3.58
C LYS A 193 8.78 -5.94 -3.06
N LEU A 194 7.75 -6.78 -2.93
CA LEU A 194 7.92 -8.16 -2.50
C LEU A 194 8.93 -8.86 -3.42
N GLY A 195 9.96 -9.48 -2.84
CA GLY A 195 11.09 -10.08 -3.57
C GLY A 195 12.37 -9.22 -3.59
N ASP A 196 12.26 -7.90 -3.37
CA ASP A 196 13.43 -6.98 -3.29
C ASP A 196 13.92 -6.76 -1.83
N GLU A 197 13.30 -7.44 -0.87
CA GLU A 197 13.61 -7.35 0.55
C GLU A 197 14.88 -8.16 0.90
N PRO A 198 15.75 -7.66 1.80
CA PRO A 198 16.93 -8.38 2.29
C PRO A 198 16.60 -9.45 3.33
#